data_AF-A0A0V1JSP6-F1
#
_entry.id   AF-A0A0V1JSP6-F1
#
_cell.length_a   1.000
_cell.length_b   1.000
_cell.length_c   1.000
_cell.angle_alpha   90.00
_cell.angle_beta   90.00
_cell.angle_gamma   90.00
#
_symmetry.space_group_name_H-M   'P 1'
#
loop_
_entity.id
_entity.type
_entity.pdbx_description
1 polymer ?
#
loop_
_entity_poly.entity_id
_entity_poly.type
_entity_poly.pdbx_seq_one_letter_code
_entity_poly.pdbx_strand_id
1 'polypeptide(L)'
;LLLIAMLAVQNRRYSLEEVDARHFKKVCVVAHILAITELLLIGFWMNNFCGGFQWNGPPEAMFTYHPLFMTLSLQFLLGEAIMIYRMLRYVSKKISKFCHIVLHSTVFLFFVIALKAVFNSHNYSLPATPNLYTLHSWLGMTVVLIFCMQYIFGFMTYLYPGFTLITRQIYLPIHKFIGIAVFIASTAAALMGISEKAAWHIKCWSSFCSEGLLANFSGLVILFYALAVVYLVVCERFRREIYAAFAGTNCDLTFCTDCFGNDHLQERLFSSSSRLSSNTIPMATTKERSLIASQGGRYCFSIICTISHLLGISAAALIGIWMGVYGGGFDWNGNWKSQFTFHPLFMALGLQFLFGEAILIFRMFPFANKKLLKIGHSILHASAMVLFAFALIAAFRSHSTAAIPDLYTFHSWIGIALVACYVLQFLFGLVIFFLPVIGESIRKTYLSIHKVAGIVMFIVSSATCLTGITEKAAWSVADWKLFSSEGLLVNFSALSLILYSISVTYLVICNRFKRISLFNG
;
A
#
# COMPACT_ATOMS: atom_id res chain seq x y z
N LEU A 1 -19.75 -3.22 44.96
CA LEU A 1 -19.41 -2.18 43.96
C LEU A 1 -18.27 -2.60 43.02
N LEU A 2 -17.10 -3.04 43.51
CA LEU A 2 -16.00 -3.57 42.67
C LEU A 2 -16.38 -4.81 41.84
N LEU A 3 -17.08 -5.78 42.42
CA LEU A 3 -17.53 -6.99 41.71
C LEU A 3 -18.50 -6.69 40.55
N ILE A 4 -19.37 -5.68 40.74
CA ILE A 4 -20.34 -5.23 39.74
C ILE A 4 -19.63 -4.48 38.62
N ALA A 5 -18.60 -3.68 38.93
CA ALA A 5 -17.76 -3.03 37.93
C ALA A 5 -16.92 -4.03 37.12
N MET A 6 -16.38 -5.08 37.76
CA MET A 6 -15.63 -6.14 37.08
C MET A 6 -16.52 -6.99 36.17
N LEU A 7 -17.72 -7.37 36.63
CA LEU A 7 -18.71 -8.07 35.81
C LEU A 7 -19.19 -7.19 34.64
N ALA A 8 -19.43 -5.89 34.87
CA ALA A 8 -19.79 -4.96 33.80
C ALA A 8 -18.65 -4.76 32.79
N VAL A 9 -17.39 -4.76 33.23
CA VAL A 9 -16.22 -4.68 32.35
C VAL A 9 -16.00 -5.98 31.58
N GLN A 10 -16.20 -7.14 32.20
CA GLN A 10 -16.07 -8.44 31.56
C GLN A 10 -17.19 -8.69 30.56
N ASN A 11 -18.44 -8.35 30.92
CA ASN A 11 -19.60 -8.42 30.02
C ASN A 11 -19.47 -7.40 28.86
N ARG A 12 -18.89 -6.22 29.14
CA ARG A 12 -18.55 -5.23 28.10
C ARG A 12 -17.44 -5.72 27.16
N ARG A 13 -16.39 -6.39 27.67
CA ARG A 13 -15.33 -6.98 26.81
C ARG A 13 -15.89 -8.07 25.90
N TYR A 14 -16.73 -8.96 26.42
CA TYR A 14 -17.40 -9.99 25.62
C TYR A 14 -18.27 -9.36 24.53
N SER A 15 -19.06 -8.33 24.87
CA SER A 15 -19.89 -7.60 23.90
C SER A 15 -19.08 -6.86 22.83
N LEU A 16 -17.91 -6.30 23.18
CA LEU A 16 -17.04 -5.58 22.25
C LEU A 16 -16.31 -6.55 21.32
N GLU A 17 -15.86 -7.70 21.82
CA GLU A 17 -15.24 -8.75 21.00
C GLU A 17 -16.25 -9.31 19.99
N GLU A 18 -17.52 -9.48 20.39
CA GLU A 18 -18.59 -9.86 19.48
C GLU A 18 -18.91 -8.79 18.44
N VAL A 19 -18.97 -7.51 18.82
CA VAL A 19 -19.18 -6.40 17.88
C VAL A 19 -18.05 -6.36 16.84
N ASP A 20 -16.81 -6.57 17.28
CA ASP A 20 -15.63 -6.58 16.40
C ASP A 20 -15.58 -7.80 15.50
N ALA A 21 -15.99 -8.97 16.00
CA ALA A 21 -16.15 -10.16 15.18
C ALA A 21 -17.28 -10.01 14.14
N ARG A 22 -18.42 -9.39 14.51
CA ARG A 22 -19.51 -9.11 13.58
C ARG A 22 -19.09 -8.12 12.51
N HIS A 23 -18.41 -7.04 12.89
CA HIS A 23 -17.92 -6.03 11.93
C HIS A 23 -16.87 -6.62 10.99
N PHE A 24 -15.90 -7.40 11.51
CA PHE A 24 -14.95 -8.15 10.70
C PHE A 24 -15.64 -9.05 9.68
N LYS A 25 -16.60 -9.87 10.12
CA LYS A 25 -17.35 -10.78 9.24
C LYS A 25 -18.07 -10.03 8.11
N LYS A 26 -18.75 -8.92 8.40
CA LYS A 26 -19.45 -8.11 7.39
C LYS A 26 -18.48 -7.59 6.32
N VAL A 27 -17.36 -7.01 6.74
CA VAL A 27 -16.37 -6.47 5.80
C VAL A 27 -15.66 -7.59 5.03
N CYS A 28 -15.42 -8.75 5.67
CA CYS A 28 -14.87 -9.94 5.02
C CYS A 28 -15.80 -10.49 3.93
N VAL A 29 -17.11 -10.56 4.19
CA VAL A 29 -18.10 -10.97 3.18
C VAL A 29 -18.11 -10.02 1.99
N VAL A 30 -18.05 -8.70 2.24
CA VAL A 30 -17.93 -7.71 1.16
C VAL A 30 -16.63 -7.93 0.36
N ALA A 31 -15.50 -8.16 1.02
CA ALA A 31 -14.23 -8.45 0.35
C ALA A 31 -14.31 -9.72 -0.52
N HIS A 32 -14.94 -10.79 -0.03
CA HIS A 32 -15.13 -12.03 -0.80
C HIS A 32 -16.04 -11.83 -2.03
N ILE A 33 -17.13 -11.07 -1.90
CA ILE A 33 -18.00 -10.72 -3.03
C ILE A 33 -17.21 -9.93 -4.09
N LEU A 34 -16.41 -8.95 -3.66
CA LEU A 34 -15.57 -8.17 -4.57
C LEU A 34 -14.54 -9.07 -5.28
N ALA A 35 -13.86 -9.97 -4.57
CA ALA A 35 -12.87 -10.88 -5.16
C ALA A 35 -13.47 -11.84 -6.19
N ILE A 36 -14.66 -12.40 -5.90
CA ILE A 36 -15.37 -13.27 -6.86
C ILE A 36 -15.81 -12.46 -8.08
N THR A 37 -16.33 -11.25 -7.84
CA THR A 37 -16.77 -10.35 -8.93
C THR A 37 -15.59 -10.00 -9.83
N GLU A 38 -14.42 -9.69 -9.27
CA GLU A 38 -13.19 -9.39 -10.01
C GLU A 38 -12.79 -10.53 -10.95
N LEU A 39 -12.77 -11.77 -10.44
CA LEU A 39 -12.46 -12.96 -11.24
C LEU A 39 -13.45 -13.17 -12.38
N LEU A 40 -14.74 -12.93 -12.14
CA LEU A 40 -15.78 -13.03 -13.16
C LEU A 40 -15.62 -11.93 -14.20
N LEU A 41 -15.32 -10.69 -13.82
CA LEU A 41 -15.14 -9.57 -14.75
C LEU A 41 -13.91 -9.77 -15.63
N ILE A 42 -12.75 -10.13 -15.05
CA ILE A 42 -11.52 -10.39 -15.82
C ILE A 42 -11.69 -11.64 -16.70
N GLY A 43 -12.30 -12.71 -16.18
CA GLY A 43 -12.61 -13.90 -16.95
C GLY A 43 -13.53 -13.61 -18.13
N PHE A 44 -14.60 -12.85 -17.90
CA PHE A 44 -15.53 -12.42 -18.95
C PHE A 44 -14.86 -11.51 -19.97
N TRP A 45 -14.03 -10.56 -19.53
CA TRP A 45 -13.28 -9.66 -20.41
C TRP A 45 -12.36 -10.44 -21.34
N MET A 46 -11.51 -11.29 -20.76
CA MET A 46 -10.55 -12.08 -21.50
C MET A 46 -11.22 -13.08 -22.45
N ASN A 47 -12.34 -13.67 -22.04
CA ASN A 47 -13.05 -14.64 -22.87
C ASN A 47 -13.76 -13.99 -24.07
N ASN A 48 -14.47 -12.89 -23.85
CA ASN A 48 -15.38 -12.33 -24.87
C ASN A 48 -14.73 -11.26 -25.75
N PHE A 49 -13.67 -10.60 -25.28
CA PHE A 49 -13.03 -9.50 -26.01
C PHE A 49 -11.57 -9.77 -26.40
N CYS A 50 -10.91 -10.79 -25.82
CA CYS A 50 -9.48 -11.07 -26.06
C CYS A 50 -9.20 -12.46 -26.65
N GLY A 51 -10.18 -13.10 -27.31
CA GLY A 51 -9.97 -14.35 -28.06
C GLY A 51 -10.02 -15.64 -27.23
N GLY A 52 -10.40 -15.58 -25.96
CA GLY A 52 -10.59 -16.77 -25.13
C GLY A 52 -9.30 -17.33 -24.53
N PHE A 53 -9.44 -18.47 -23.85
CA PHE A 53 -8.35 -19.15 -23.14
C PHE A 53 -7.84 -20.34 -23.94
N GLN A 54 -6.67 -20.20 -24.58
CA GLN A 54 -6.06 -21.26 -25.39
C GLN A 54 -4.56 -21.38 -25.14
N TRP A 55 -4.14 -22.44 -24.44
CA TRP A 55 -2.73 -22.61 -24.08
C TRP A 55 -1.82 -22.88 -25.29
N ASN A 56 -2.32 -23.65 -26.26
CA ASN A 56 -1.65 -23.96 -27.52
C ASN A 56 -2.27 -23.19 -28.70
N GLY A 57 -2.81 -21.99 -28.45
CA GLY A 57 -3.49 -21.14 -29.45
C GLY A 57 -2.62 -19.98 -29.96
N PRO A 58 -3.23 -18.95 -30.58
CA PRO A 58 -2.50 -17.75 -30.97
C PRO A 58 -1.95 -17.00 -29.74
N PRO A 59 -0.84 -16.24 -29.89
CA PRO A 59 -0.21 -15.51 -28.78
C PRO A 59 -1.16 -14.67 -27.92
N GLU A 60 -2.15 -14.02 -28.54
CA GLU A 60 -3.16 -13.22 -27.83
C GLU A 60 -4.06 -14.06 -26.90
N ALA A 61 -4.43 -15.28 -27.31
CA ALA A 61 -5.21 -16.20 -26.51
C ALA A 61 -4.36 -16.94 -25.45
N MET A 62 -3.04 -16.98 -25.61
CA MET A 62 -2.14 -17.38 -24.52
C MET A 62 -2.08 -16.28 -23.46
N PHE A 63 -2.01 -15.01 -23.87
CA PHE A 63 -1.94 -13.87 -22.96
C PHE A 63 -3.13 -13.80 -22.00
N THR A 64 -4.33 -14.23 -22.40
CA THR A 64 -5.54 -14.15 -21.57
C THR A 64 -5.42 -14.87 -20.22
N TYR A 65 -4.61 -15.93 -20.11
CA TYR A 65 -4.31 -16.59 -18.85
C TYR A 65 -3.56 -15.69 -17.87
N HIS A 66 -2.76 -14.75 -18.36
CA HIS A 66 -1.96 -13.86 -17.52
C HIS A 66 -2.84 -13.03 -16.57
N PRO A 67 -3.73 -12.14 -17.03
CA PRO A 67 -4.55 -11.34 -16.12
C PRO A 67 -5.50 -12.20 -15.27
N LEU A 68 -6.07 -13.29 -15.80
CA LEU A 68 -6.94 -14.16 -15.00
C LEU A 68 -6.18 -14.82 -13.85
N PHE A 69 -5.04 -15.47 -14.12
CA PHE A 69 -4.27 -16.17 -13.08
C PHE A 69 -3.48 -15.21 -12.19
N MET A 70 -3.08 -14.03 -12.66
CA MET A 70 -2.53 -12.98 -11.78
C MET A 70 -3.59 -12.47 -10.80
N THR A 71 -4.83 -12.31 -11.26
CA THR A 71 -5.96 -11.93 -10.39
C THR A 71 -6.25 -13.03 -9.35
N LEU A 72 -6.35 -14.29 -9.79
CA LEU A 72 -6.57 -15.42 -8.89
C LEU A 72 -5.45 -15.57 -7.86
N SER A 73 -4.20 -15.46 -8.29
CA SER A 73 -3.03 -15.66 -7.42
C SER A 73 -2.73 -14.45 -6.55
N LEU A 74 -2.29 -13.34 -7.14
CA LEU A 74 -1.71 -12.20 -6.44
C LEU A 74 -2.75 -11.19 -5.92
N GLN A 75 -4.03 -11.32 -6.30
CA GLN A 75 -5.12 -10.58 -5.67
C GLN A 75 -5.93 -11.49 -4.74
N PHE A 76 -6.66 -12.47 -5.27
CA PHE A 76 -7.60 -13.24 -4.45
C PHE A 76 -6.88 -14.14 -3.42
N LEU A 77 -6.14 -15.14 -3.87
CA LEU A 77 -5.50 -16.13 -2.97
C LEU A 77 -4.46 -15.49 -2.04
N LEU A 78 -3.71 -14.50 -2.52
CA LEU A 78 -2.78 -13.75 -1.68
C LEU A 78 -3.53 -12.97 -0.59
N GLY A 79 -4.65 -12.32 -0.92
CA GLY A 79 -5.50 -11.63 0.05
C GLY A 79 -6.06 -12.58 1.12
N GLU A 80 -6.55 -13.75 0.72
CA GLU A 80 -6.97 -14.80 1.64
C GLU A 80 -5.82 -15.25 2.55
N ALA A 81 -4.61 -15.45 1.99
CA ALA A 81 -3.43 -15.87 2.73
C ALA A 81 -3.02 -14.87 3.81
N ILE A 82 -3.06 -13.56 3.52
CA ILE A 82 -2.70 -12.53 4.50
C ILE A 82 -3.78 -12.32 5.57
N MET A 83 -5.06 -12.60 5.25
CA MET A 83 -6.18 -12.53 6.21
C MET A 83 -6.37 -13.80 7.03
N ILE A 84 -5.76 -14.93 6.65
CA ILE A 84 -6.09 -16.26 7.17
C ILE A 84 -6.04 -16.38 8.71
N TYR A 85 -5.09 -15.74 9.37
CA TYR A 85 -4.98 -15.77 10.83
C TYR A 85 -6.10 -14.99 11.55
N ARG A 86 -6.74 -14.05 10.84
CA ARG A 86 -7.86 -13.24 11.33
C ARG A 86 -9.18 -13.96 11.04
N MET A 87 -9.31 -14.58 9.87
CA MET A 87 -10.46 -15.42 9.52
C MET A 87 -10.55 -16.66 10.42
N LEU A 88 -9.42 -17.32 10.66
CA LEU A 88 -9.30 -18.51 11.52
C LEU A 88 -8.89 -18.14 12.95
N ARG A 89 -9.41 -17.03 13.50
CA ARG A 89 -8.99 -16.51 14.82
C ARG A 89 -9.19 -17.50 15.97
N TYR A 90 -10.22 -18.34 15.90
CA TYR A 90 -10.57 -19.33 16.92
C TYR A 90 -9.97 -20.73 16.66
N VAL A 91 -9.26 -20.91 15.54
CA VAL A 91 -8.67 -22.20 15.16
C VAL A 91 -7.22 -22.30 15.67
N SER A 92 -6.73 -23.51 15.95
CA SER A 92 -5.36 -23.71 16.42
C SER A 92 -4.31 -23.07 15.50
N LYS A 93 -3.25 -22.49 16.08
CA LYS A 93 -2.20 -21.79 15.32
C LYS A 93 -1.48 -22.71 14.34
N LYS A 94 -1.39 -24.01 14.64
CA LYS A 94 -0.81 -25.02 13.75
C LYS A 94 -1.62 -25.15 12.46
N ILE A 95 -2.95 -25.24 12.57
CA ILE A 95 -3.84 -25.31 11.40
C ILE A 95 -3.79 -23.99 10.61
N SER A 96 -3.91 -22.83 11.27
CA SER A 96 -3.84 -21.54 10.56
C SER A 96 -2.50 -21.35 9.81
N LYS A 97 -1.38 -21.80 10.40
CA LYS A 97 -0.07 -21.83 9.74
C LYS A 97 -0.05 -22.73 8.51
N PHE A 98 -0.63 -23.92 8.63
CA PHE A 98 -0.74 -24.87 7.53
C PHE A 98 -1.58 -24.29 6.38
N CYS A 99 -2.75 -23.72 6.67
CA CYS A 99 -3.58 -23.04 5.66
C CYS A 99 -2.83 -21.87 5.00
N HIS A 100 -2.10 -21.07 5.78
CA HIS A 100 -1.31 -19.95 5.28
C HIS A 100 -0.25 -20.41 4.26
N ILE A 101 0.51 -21.47 4.56
CA ILE A 101 1.53 -21.97 3.64
C ILE A 101 0.89 -22.59 2.39
N VAL A 102 -0.19 -23.37 2.54
CA VAL A 102 -0.90 -23.98 1.40
C VAL A 102 -1.40 -22.90 0.43
N LEU A 103 -2.06 -21.84 0.94
CA LEU A 103 -2.52 -20.74 0.12
C LEU A 103 -1.35 -20.06 -0.62
N HIS A 104 -0.24 -19.77 0.07
CA HIS A 104 0.94 -19.20 -0.59
C HIS A 104 1.59 -20.13 -1.61
N SER A 105 1.57 -21.45 -1.41
CA SER A 105 2.02 -22.43 -2.41
C SER A 105 1.12 -22.41 -3.65
N THR A 106 -0.19 -22.29 -3.46
CA THR A 106 -1.16 -22.17 -4.56
C THR A 106 -0.97 -20.85 -5.32
N VAL A 107 -0.72 -19.74 -4.62
CA VAL A 107 -0.34 -18.46 -5.23
C VAL A 107 0.87 -18.63 -6.14
N PHE A 108 1.93 -19.28 -5.64
CA PHE A 108 3.15 -19.57 -6.40
C PHE A 108 2.87 -20.34 -7.70
N LEU A 109 2.09 -21.41 -7.62
CA LEU A 109 1.74 -22.23 -8.78
C LEU A 109 1.04 -21.39 -9.87
N PHE A 110 0.01 -20.64 -9.51
CA PHE A 110 -0.79 -19.90 -10.48
C PHE A 110 -0.05 -18.73 -11.11
N PHE A 111 0.73 -17.94 -10.35
CA PHE A 111 1.48 -16.85 -10.99
C PHE A 111 2.59 -17.37 -11.90
N VAL A 112 3.21 -18.53 -11.61
CA VAL A 112 4.22 -19.13 -12.50
C VAL A 112 3.59 -19.50 -13.84
N ILE A 113 2.39 -20.10 -13.82
CA ILE A 113 1.63 -20.40 -15.03
C ILE A 113 1.26 -19.09 -15.77
N ALA A 114 0.81 -18.07 -15.05
CA ALA A 114 0.47 -16.75 -15.59
C ALA A 114 1.67 -16.05 -16.27
N LEU A 115 2.86 -16.13 -15.65
CA LEU A 115 4.09 -15.60 -16.22
C LEU A 115 4.49 -16.38 -17.47
N LYS A 116 4.48 -17.72 -17.41
CA LYS A 116 4.77 -18.55 -18.58
C LYS A 116 3.86 -18.20 -19.77
N ALA A 117 2.58 -17.93 -19.51
CA ALA A 117 1.62 -17.55 -20.54
C ALA A 117 1.99 -16.23 -21.25
N VAL A 118 2.34 -15.17 -20.51
CA VAL A 118 2.75 -13.89 -21.12
C VAL A 118 4.12 -13.98 -21.81
N PHE A 119 5.09 -14.69 -21.23
CA PHE A 119 6.39 -14.90 -21.88
C PHE A 119 6.25 -15.70 -23.18
N ASN A 120 5.43 -16.77 -23.19
CA ASN A 120 5.12 -17.52 -24.41
C ASN A 120 4.41 -16.65 -25.45
N SER A 121 3.41 -15.86 -25.03
CA SER A 121 2.72 -14.91 -25.91
C SER A 121 3.71 -13.95 -26.58
N HIS A 122 4.61 -13.34 -25.83
CA HIS A 122 5.62 -12.44 -26.37
C HIS A 122 6.59 -13.13 -27.33
N ASN A 123 7.11 -14.30 -26.94
CA ASN A 123 8.11 -15.04 -27.70
C ASN A 123 7.54 -15.66 -28.99
N TYR A 124 6.27 -16.06 -28.98
CA TYR A 124 5.59 -16.65 -30.15
C TYR A 124 4.84 -15.63 -31.00
N SER A 125 4.81 -14.36 -30.60
CA SER A 125 4.33 -13.27 -31.46
C SER A 125 5.22 -13.12 -32.69
N LEU A 126 4.64 -12.65 -33.80
CA LEU A 126 5.36 -12.41 -35.05
C LEU A 126 5.18 -10.93 -35.48
N PRO A 127 6.24 -10.10 -35.41
CA PRO A 127 7.56 -10.38 -34.81
C PRO A 127 7.48 -10.56 -33.29
N ALA A 128 8.51 -11.21 -32.72
CA ALA A 128 8.57 -11.46 -31.27
C ALA A 128 8.54 -10.13 -30.50
N THR A 129 7.70 -10.04 -29.47
CA THR A 129 7.64 -8.86 -28.61
C THR A 129 8.73 -8.97 -27.54
N PRO A 130 9.55 -7.92 -27.33
CA PRO A 130 10.52 -7.91 -26.25
C PRO A 130 9.87 -8.11 -24.88
N ASN A 131 10.58 -8.80 -23.99
CA ASN A 131 10.12 -9.00 -22.62
C ASN A 131 10.64 -7.90 -21.69
N LEU A 132 9.91 -7.65 -20.61
CA LEU A 132 10.34 -6.81 -19.48
C LEU A 132 10.70 -5.35 -19.84
N TYR A 133 10.06 -4.77 -20.85
CA TYR A 133 10.32 -3.38 -21.24
C TYR A 133 9.42 -2.36 -20.51
N THR A 134 8.27 -2.80 -19.98
CA THR A 134 7.32 -1.90 -19.32
C THR A 134 7.51 -1.80 -17.82
N LEU A 135 7.10 -0.67 -17.26
CA LEU A 135 7.04 -0.46 -15.83
C LEU A 135 6.14 -1.49 -15.11
N HIS A 136 5.01 -1.89 -15.71
CA HIS A 136 4.16 -2.97 -15.18
C HIS A 136 4.99 -4.23 -14.97
N SER A 137 5.77 -4.63 -15.96
CA SER A 137 6.61 -5.82 -15.87
C SER A 137 7.74 -5.68 -14.84
N TRP A 138 8.35 -4.50 -14.69
CA TRP A 138 9.40 -4.26 -13.67
C TRP A 138 8.84 -4.37 -12.25
N LEU A 139 7.70 -3.71 -11.98
CA LEU A 139 7.04 -3.80 -10.68
C LEU A 139 6.53 -5.22 -10.42
N GLY A 140 5.88 -5.85 -11.40
CA GLY A 140 5.35 -7.22 -11.30
C GLY A 140 6.44 -8.25 -11.01
N MET A 141 7.57 -8.21 -11.72
CA MET A 141 8.69 -9.11 -11.46
C MET A 141 9.34 -8.84 -10.09
N THR A 142 9.41 -7.58 -9.66
CA THR A 142 9.89 -7.24 -8.30
C THR A 142 8.97 -7.82 -7.22
N VAL A 143 7.65 -7.71 -7.39
CA VAL A 143 6.65 -8.31 -6.50
C VAL A 143 6.82 -9.82 -6.41
N VAL A 144 6.95 -10.51 -7.54
CA VAL A 144 7.15 -11.96 -7.58
C VAL A 144 8.46 -12.36 -6.90
N LEU A 145 9.55 -11.63 -7.15
CA LEU A 145 10.84 -11.89 -6.51
C LEU A 145 10.76 -11.74 -4.97
N ILE A 146 10.21 -10.63 -4.48
CA ILE A 146 10.06 -10.38 -3.05
C ILE A 146 9.10 -11.40 -2.42
N PHE A 147 8.02 -11.77 -3.11
CA PHE A 147 7.12 -12.84 -2.68
C PHE A 147 7.88 -14.16 -2.48
N CYS A 148 8.68 -14.59 -3.47
CA CYS A 148 9.48 -15.82 -3.36
C CYS A 148 10.46 -15.77 -2.19
N MET A 149 11.12 -14.63 -1.97
CA MET A 149 11.97 -14.43 -0.80
C MET A 149 11.17 -14.54 0.52
N GLN A 150 10.00 -13.88 0.61
CA GLN A 150 9.12 -13.99 1.77
C GLN A 150 8.63 -15.41 2.02
N TYR A 151 8.33 -16.17 0.96
CA TYR A 151 7.92 -17.56 1.05
C TYR A 151 9.03 -18.42 1.65
N ILE A 152 10.26 -18.30 1.14
CA ILE A 152 11.43 -19.05 1.63
C ILE A 152 11.74 -18.66 3.08
N PHE A 153 11.94 -17.38 3.37
CA PHE A 153 12.30 -16.93 4.72
C PHE A 153 11.18 -17.18 5.73
N GLY A 154 9.91 -17.04 5.32
CA GLY A 154 8.74 -17.36 6.14
C GLY A 154 8.66 -18.85 6.47
N PHE A 155 8.89 -19.73 5.48
CA PHE A 155 8.97 -21.18 5.66
C PHE A 155 10.09 -21.55 6.63
N MET A 156 11.31 -21.06 6.37
CA MET A 156 12.49 -21.33 7.19
C MET A 156 12.29 -20.84 8.63
N THR A 157 11.72 -19.65 8.81
CA THR A 157 11.58 -19.07 10.16
C THR A 157 10.41 -19.64 10.95
N TYR A 158 9.26 -19.89 10.32
CA TYR A 158 8.01 -20.19 11.05
C TYR A 158 7.48 -21.61 10.93
N LEU A 159 7.94 -22.39 9.94
CA LEU A 159 7.56 -23.79 9.75
C LEU A 159 8.72 -24.73 10.06
N TYR A 160 9.92 -24.46 9.55
CA TYR A 160 11.12 -25.23 9.89
C TYR A 160 11.52 -25.01 11.37
N PRO A 161 11.82 -26.07 12.13
CA PRO A 161 12.06 -25.95 13.57
C PRO A 161 13.40 -25.30 13.95
N GLY A 162 14.34 -25.08 13.02
CA GLY A 162 15.73 -24.74 13.35
C GLY A 162 16.04 -23.32 13.82
N PHE A 163 15.12 -22.36 13.72
CA PHE A 163 15.36 -20.97 14.20
C PHE A 163 14.89 -20.75 15.64
N THR A 164 15.69 -19.98 16.40
CA THR A 164 15.38 -19.61 17.79
C THR A 164 14.13 -18.74 17.91
N LEU A 165 13.53 -18.70 19.09
CA LEU A 165 12.37 -17.84 19.38
C LEU A 165 12.69 -16.35 19.17
N ILE A 166 13.91 -15.93 19.54
CA ILE A 166 14.37 -14.55 19.40
C ILE A 166 14.39 -14.15 17.92
N THR A 167 15.00 -14.97 17.05
CA THR A 167 15.03 -14.68 15.60
C THR A 167 13.62 -14.58 15.02
N ARG A 168 12.72 -15.48 15.43
CA ARG A 168 11.31 -15.47 15.01
C ARG A 168 10.58 -14.18 15.41
N GLN A 169 10.85 -13.67 16.61
CA GLN A 169 10.26 -12.43 17.13
C GLN A 169 10.79 -11.19 16.41
N ILE A 170 12.10 -11.15 16.12
CA ILE A 170 12.73 -10.04 15.38
C ILE A 170 12.22 -9.99 13.93
N TYR A 171 12.08 -11.14 13.28
CA TYR A 171 11.65 -11.21 11.88
C TYR A 171 10.15 -10.95 11.68
N LEU A 172 9.30 -11.23 12.68
CA LEU A 172 7.84 -11.13 12.55
C LEU A 172 7.31 -9.77 12.10
N PRO A 173 7.74 -8.62 12.68
CA PRO A 173 7.31 -7.33 12.19
C PRO A 173 7.73 -7.06 10.74
N ILE A 174 8.93 -7.54 10.34
CA ILE A 174 9.45 -7.40 8.97
C ILE A 174 8.60 -8.23 8.00
N HIS A 175 8.36 -9.50 8.32
CA HIS A 175 7.54 -10.40 7.52
C HIS A 175 6.12 -9.86 7.30
N LYS A 176 5.47 -9.36 8.37
CA LYS A 176 4.13 -8.75 8.28
C LYS A 176 4.13 -7.50 7.40
N PHE A 177 5.10 -6.61 7.58
CA PHE A 177 5.20 -5.38 6.80
C PHE A 177 5.42 -5.69 5.31
N ILE A 178 6.40 -6.54 5.00
CA ILE A 178 6.70 -6.90 3.60
C ILE A 178 5.52 -7.65 2.98
N GLY A 179 4.83 -8.53 3.70
CA GLY A 179 3.65 -9.23 3.18
C GLY A 179 2.52 -8.27 2.77
N ILE A 180 2.23 -7.25 3.58
CA ILE A 180 1.24 -6.22 3.24
C ILE A 180 1.74 -5.34 2.07
N ALA A 181 3.03 -4.98 2.06
CA ALA A 181 3.62 -4.18 0.99
C ALA A 181 3.61 -4.92 -0.37
N VAL A 182 3.88 -6.24 -0.38
CA VAL A 182 3.78 -7.10 -1.56
C VAL A 182 2.36 -7.13 -2.10
N PHE A 183 1.36 -7.24 -1.23
CA PHE A 183 -0.05 -7.20 -1.65
C PHE A 183 -0.44 -5.84 -2.26
N ILE A 184 -0.08 -4.72 -1.62
CA ILE A 184 -0.36 -3.38 -2.17
C ILE A 184 0.37 -3.17 -3.51
N ALA A 185 1.63 -3.60 -3.61
CA ALA A 185 2.42 -3.48 -4.84
C ALA A 185 1.89 -4.40 -5.95
N SER A 186 1.39 -5.60 -5.63
CA SER A 186 0.76 -6.49 -6.62
C SER A 186 -0.55 -5.89 -7.14
N THR A 187 -1.36 -5.27 -6.27
CA THR A 187 -2.55 -4.51 -6.67
C THR A 187 -2.18 -3.37 -7.61
N ALA A 188 -1.16 -2.56 -7.28
CA ALA A 188 -0.69 -1.50 -8.18
C ALA A 188 -0.25 -2.05 -9.55
N ALA A 189 0.49 -3.16 -9.57
CA ALA A 189 0.88 -3.83 -10.81
C ALA A 189 -0.35 -4.30 -11.62
N ALA A 190 -1.36 -4.88 -10.96
CA ALA A 190 -2.60 -5.31 -11.63
C ALA A 190 -3.37 -4.12 -12.24
N LEU A 191 -3.53 -3.02 -11.51
CA LEU A 191 -4.17 -1.80 -12.00
C LEU A 191 -3.43 -1.20 -13.19
N MET A 192 -2.10 -1.18 -13.15
CA MET A 192 -1.28 -0.76 -14.29
C MET A 192 -1.43 -1.72 -15.47
N GLY A 193 -1.46 -3.04 -15.25
CA GLY A 193 -1.63 -4.03 -16.30
C GLY A 193 -2.99 -3.92 -17.01
N ILE A 194 -4.06 -3.67 -16.26
CA ILE A 194 -5.39 -3.36 -16.83
C ILE A 194 -5.31 -2.08 -17.67
N SER A 195 -4.70 -1.03 -17.14
CA SER A 195 -4.58 0.27 -17.82
C SER A 195 -3.74 0.17 -19.10
N GLU A 196 -2.62 -0.57 -19.06
CA GLU A 196 -1.73 -0.85 -20.19
C GLU A 196 -2.47 -1.63 -21.30
N LYS A 197 -3.15 -2.72 -20.91
CA LYS A 197 -3.95 -3.53 -21.84
C LYS A 197 -5.06 -2.71 -22.48
N ALA A 198 -5.81 -1.94 -21.67
CA ALA A 198 -6.90 -1.10 -22.14
C ALA A 198 -6.39 -0.01 -23.11
N ALA A 199 -5.31 0.68 -22.74
CA ALA A 199 -4.70 1.74 -23.55
C ALA A 199 -4.26 1.26 -24.94
N TRP A 200 -3.70 0.04 -25.05
CA TRP A 200 -3.26 -0.51 -26.32
C TRP A 200 -4.39 -1.10 -27.18
N HIS A 201 -5.34 -1.81 -26.57
CA HIS A 201 -6.31 -2.62 -27.31
C HIS A 201 -7.68 -1.96 -27.50
N ILE A 202 -8.18 -1.20 -26.53
CA ILE A 202 -9.58 -0.71 -26.57
C ILE A 202 -9.64 0.58 -27.39
N LYS A 203 -10.01 0.47 -28.67
CA LYS A 203 -10.10 1.63 -29.58
C LYS A 203 -11.32 2.52 -29.31
N CYS A 204 -12.41 1.92 -28.83
CA CYS A 204 -13.67 2.61 -28.54
C CYS A 204 -13.73 3.19 -27.12
N TRP A 205 -12.62 3.22 -26.37
CA TRP A 205 -12.62 3.53 -24.94
C TRP A 205 -13.21 4.93 -24.65
N SER A 206 -12.88 5.92 -25.48
CA SER A 206 -13.39 7.29 -25.40
C SER A 206 -14.90 7.41 -25.66
N SER A 207 -15.51 6.41 -26.30
CA SER A 207 -16.96 6.35 -26.55
C SER A 207 -17.71 5.58 -25.48
N PHE A 208 -17.07 5.27 -24.34
CA PHE A 208 -17.67 4.48 -23.24
C PHE A 208 -18.24 3.14 -23.70
N CYS A 209 -17.57 2.48 -24.64
CA CYS A 209 -18.00 1.16 -25.10
C CYS A 209 -17.94 0.12 -23.97
N SER A 210 -18.70 -0.98 -24.12
CA SER A 210 -18.84 -2.02 -23.10
C SER A 210 -17.51 -2.62 -22.64
N GLU A 211 -16.55 -2.80 -23.56
CA GLU A 211 -15.22 -3.30 -23.21
C GLU A 211 -14.44 -2.30 -22.34
N GLY A 212 -14.48 -1.01 -22.68
CA GLY A 212 -13.84 0.05 -21.90
C GLY A 212 -14.44 0.19 -20.50
N LEU A 213 -15.77 0.13 -20.40
CA LEU A 213 -16.46 0.12 -19.11
C LEU A 213 -16.07 -1.11 -18.28
N LEU A 214 -16.02 -2.29 -18.91
CA LEU A 214 -15.62 -3.54 -18.24
C LEU A 214 -14.19 -3.45 -17.69
N ALA A 215 -13.24 -2.91 -18.45
CA ALA A 215 -11.87 -2.68 -17.98
C ALA A 215 -11.85 -1.71 -16.78
N ASN A 216 -12.58 -0.60 -16.87
CA ASN A 216 -12.67 0.38 -15.77
C ASN A 216 -13.28 -0.21 -14.49
N PHE A 217 -14.41 -0.91 -14.62
CA PHE A 217 -15.07 -1.57 -13.49
C PHE A 217 -14.21 -2.68 -12.89
N SER A 218 -13.47 -3.43 -13.72
CA SER A 218 -12.51 -4.42 -13.22
C SER A 218 -11.49 -3.74 -12.31
N GLY A 219 -10.85 -2.67 -12.77
CA GLY A 219 -9.90 -1.88 -11.96
C GLY A 219 -10.50 -1.34 -10.66
N LEU A 220 -11.74 -0.85 -10.68
CA LEU A 220 -12.42 -0.38 -9.47
C LEU A 220 -12.66 -1.49 -8.46
N VAL A 221 -13.10 -2.66 -8.92
CA VAL A 221 -13.34 -3.82 -8.05
C VAL A 221 -12.02 -4.31 -7.44
N ILE A 222 -10.93 -4.41 -8.22
CA ILE A 222 -9.57 -4.71 -7.71
C ILE A 222 -9.22 -3.74 -6.57
N LEU A 223 -9.39 -2.43 -6.82
CA LEU A 223 -9.02 -1.39 -5.87
C LEU A 223 -9.82 -1.49 -4.57
N PHE A 224 -11.15 -1.64 -4.66
CA PHE A 224 -12.00 -1.75 -3.48
C PHE A 224 -11.76 -3.05 -2.70
N TYR A 225 -11.52 -4.16 -3.39
CA TYR A 225 -11.11 -5.41 -2.75
C TYR A 225 -9.81 -5.23 -1.96
N ALA A 226 -8.77 -4.66 -2.59
CA ALA A 226 -7.50 -4.43 -1.94
C ALA A 226 -7.62 -3.50 -0.72
N LEU A 227 -8.42 -2.43 -0.80
CA LEU A 227 -8.69 -1.54 0.32
C LEU A 227 -9.40 -2.27 1.47
N ALA A 228 -10.37 -3.14 1.17
CA ALA A 228 -11.06 -3.94 2.18
C ALA A 228 -10.10 -4.92 2.88
N VAL A 229 -9.25 -5.63 2.12
CA VAL A 229 -8.24 -6.55 2.65
C VAL A 229 -7.23 -5.81 3.52
N VAL A 230 -6.67 -4.70 3.05
CA VAL A 230 -5.73 -3.89 3.84
C VAL A 230 -6.39 -3.39 5.13
N TYR A 231 -7.64 -2.93 5.08
CA TYR A 231 -8.39 -2.56 6.28
C TYR A 231 -8.54 -3.72 7.27
N LEU A 232 -8.95 -4.91 6.79
CA LEU A 232 -9.10 -6.12 7.61
C LEU A 232 -7.77 -6.55 8.25
N VAL A 233 -6.66 -6.42 7.53
CA VAL A 233 -5.32 -6.84 7.98
C VAL A 233 -4.62 -5.81 8.87
N VAL A 234 -4.87 -4.51 8.70
CA VAL A 234 -4.22 -3.45 9.49
C VAL A 234 -5.01 -3.11 10.75
N CYS A 235 -6.34 -3.29 10.76
CA CYS A 235 -7.16 -2.99 11.93
C CYS A 235 -6.77 -3.89 13.12
N GLU A 236 -6.14 -3.31 14.14
CA GLU A 236 -5.67 -4.02 15.34
C GLU A 236 -6.81 -4.72 16.10
N ARG A 237 -8.05 -4.21 16.01
CA ARG A 237 -9.23 -4.80 16.66
C ARG A 237 -9.58 -6.20 16.15
N PHE A 238 -9.20 -6.52 14.91
CA PHE A 238 -9.44 -7.84 14.34
C PHE A 238 -8.25 -8.79 14.50
N ARG A 239 -7.20 -8.35 15.23
CA ARG A 239 -6.01 -9.17 15.43
C ARG A 239 -6.38 -10.40 16.24
N ARG A 240 -5.86 -11.56 15.85
CA ARG A 240 -6.02 -12.79 16.62
C ARG A 240 -5.50 -12.58 18.05
N GLU A 241 -6.38 -12.80 19.03
CA GLU A 241 -6.01 -12.79 20.44
C GLU A 241 -5.28 -14.08 20.81
N ILE A 242 -4.32 -13.97 21.72
CA ILE A 242 -3.76 -15.13 22.39
C ILE A 242 -4.75 -15.47 23.49
N TYR A 243 -5.58 -16.49 23.29
CA TYR A 243 -6.28 -17.11 24.42
C TYR A 243 -5.19 -17.70 25.33
N ALA A 244 -4.75 -16.93 26.32
CA ALA A 244 -4.17 -17.50 27.51
C ALA A 244 -5.30 -18.32 28.13
N ALA A 245 -5.12 -19.63 28.20
CA ALA A 245 -5.99 -20.48 29.00
C ALA A 245 -6.06 -19.84 30.39
N PHE A 246 -7.28 -19.57 30.83
CA PHE A 246 -7.61 -18.93 32.10
C PHE A 246 -7.15 -19.86 33.25
N ALA A 247 -5.90 -19.75 33.66
CA ALA A 247 -5.48 -20.18 34.99
C ALA A 247 -5.73 -18.97 35.89
N GLY A 248 -6.76 -19.06 36.73
CA GLY A 248 -7.21 -17.96 37.56
C GLY A 248 -6.13 -17.53 38.56
N THR A 249 -5.56 -16.35 38.35
CA THR A 249 -4.99 -15.52 39.41
C THR A 249 -5.09 -14.05 39.01
N ASN A 250 -5.68 -13.25 39.89
CA ASN A 250 -5.80 -11.80 39.76
C ASN A 250 -4.41 -11.19 39.51
N CYS A 251 -4.23 -10.47 38.41
CA CYS A 251 -3.10 -9.57 38.24
C CYS A 251 -3.58 -8.24 37.64
N ASP A 252 -3.31 -7.17 38.37
CA ASP A 252 -3.75 -5.81 38.08
C ASP A 252 -3.12 -5.26 36.79
N LEU A 253 -3.93 -4.44 36.13
CA LEU A 253 -3.72 -3.95 34.77
C LEU A 253 -2.72 -2.78 34.74
N THR A 254 -1.43 -3.06 34.90
CA THR A 254 -0.36 -2.10 34.59
C THR A 254 0.82 -2.83 33.97
N PHE A 255 1.12 -2.50 32.70
CA PHE A 255 2.33 -2.88 31.97
C PHE A 255 2.45 -4.36 31.54
N CYS A 256 1.81 -4.73 30.41
CA CYS A 256 2.12 -5.99 29.73
C CYS A 256 3.42 -5.87 28.89
N THR A 257 4.55 -5.93 29.58
CA THR A 257 5.75 -6.61 29.08
C THR A 257 5.96 -7.77 30.03
N ASP A 258 5.40 -8.94 29.69
CA ASP A 258 5.82 -10.27 30.13
C ASP A 258 4.68 -11.25 29.88
N CYS A 259 4.85 -12.08 28.85
CA CYS A 259 4.04 -13.27 28.59
C CYS A 259 4.89 -14.27 27.81
N PHE A 260 5.78 -14.99 28.49
CA PHE A 260 6.15 -16.37 28.14
C PHE A 260 6.61 -17.08 29.42
N GLY A 261 5.82 -18.04 29.91
CA GLY A 261 6.30 -19.02 30.88
C GLY A 261 6.95 -20.19 30.16
N ASN A 262 8.24 -20.43 30.44
CA ASN A 262 8.73 -21.66 31.06
C ASN A 262 10.23 -21.49 31.40
N ASP A 263 10.51 -20.68 32.41
CA ASP A 263 11.85 -20.58 33.01
C ASP A 263 12.00 -21.64 34.10
N HIS A 264 12.41 -22.85 33.70
CA HIS A 264 13.08 -23.78 34.61
C HIS A 264 14.38 -24.36 34.03
N LEU A 265 14.89 -23.80 32.92
CA LEU A 265 16.21 -24.15 32.39
C LEU A 265 17.24 -23.01 32.43
N GLN A 266 16.84 -21.79 32.80
CA GLN A 266 17.73 -20.62 32.76
C GLN A 266 18.45 -20.36 34.10
N GLU A 267 18.02 -20.98 35.20
CA GLU A 267 18.63 -20.83 36.52
C GLU A 267 19.86 -21.73 36.77
N ARG A 268 20.16 -22.71 35.91
CA ARG A 268 21.31 -23.63 36.11
C ARG A 268 22.56 -23.31 35.30
N LEU A 269 22.56 -22.28 34.44
CA LEU A 269 23.73 -21.91 33.63
C LEU A 269 24.47 -20.65 34.11
N PHE A 270 23.96 -19.96 35.15
CA PHE A 270 24.60 -18.76 35.71
C PHE A 270 25.01 -18.88 37.18
N SER A 271 25.00 -20.07 37.77
CA SER A 271 25.48 -20.29 39.14
C SER A 271 26.97 -20.67 39.24
N SER A 272 27.75 -20.62 38.15
CA SER A 272 29.19 -20.90 38.19
C SER A 272 30.03 -19.84 37.47
N SER A 273 30.02 -18.62 37.98
CA SER A 273 31.11 -17.66 37.75
C SER A 273 31.17 -16.64 38.88
N SER A 274 31.43 -17.13 40.09
CA SER A 274 31.95 -16.30 41.17
C SER A 274 33.43 -16.05 40.92
N ARG A 275 33.75 -14.94 40.26
CA ARG A 275 34.98 -14.10 40.38
C ARG A 275 35.27 -13.40 39.05
N LEU A 276 34.78 -12.17 38.88
CA LEU A 276 35.58 -11.11 38.27
C LEU A 276 34.99 -9.72 38.57
N SER A 277 35.80 -8.93 39.27
CA SER A 277 35.95 -7.47 39.20
C SER A 277 34.70 -6.57 39.26
N SER A 278 34.62 -5.83 40.37
CA SER A 278 33.85 -4.61 40.53
C SER A 278 34.19 -3.57 39.47
N ASN A 279 33.32 -3.41 38.48
CA ASN A 279 33.16 -2.15 37.75
C ASN A 279 31.67 -1.99 37.44
N THR A 280 30.95 -1.43 38.41
CA THR A 280 29.53 -1.10 38.28
C THR A 280 29.40 0.05 37.30
N ILE A 281 29.22 -0.26 36.01
CA ILE A 281 28.68 0.70 35.04
C ILE A 281 27.24 0.96 35.48
N PRO A 282 26.84 2.20 35.85
CA PRO A 282 25.48 2.47 36.26
C PRO A 282 24.53 2.11 35.12
N MET A 283 23.57 1.22 35.40
CA MET A 283 22.49 0.90 34.46
C MET A 283 21.71 2.19 34.16
N ALA A 284 21.75 2.61 32.89
CA ALA A 284 20.97 3.75 32.39
C ALA A 284 19.49 3.65 32.83
N THR A 285 18.98 4.75 33.38
CA THR A 285 17.59 4.92 33.83
C THR A 285 16.59 4.65 32.69
N THR A 286 15.33 4.33 33.01
CA THR A 286 14.26 4.10 32.01
C THR A 286 14.11 5.29 31.05
N LYS A 287 14.35 6.50 31.54
CA LYS A 287 14.37 7.74 30.76
C LYS A 287 15.56 7.76 29.79
N GLU A 288 16.76 7.40 30.23
CA GLU A 288 17.94 7.30 29.37
C GLU A 288 17.82 6.19 28.33
N ARG A 289 17.27 5.00 28.67
CA ARG A 289 16.95 3.96 27.69
C ARG A 289 15.93 4.44 26.66
N SER A 290 14.91 5.19 27.08
CA SER A 290 13.93 5.79 26.16
C SER A 290 14.57 6.85 25.26
N LEU A 291 15.51 7.63 25.78
CA LEU A 291 16.24 8.67 25.06
C LEU A 291 17.21 8.07 24.04
N ILE A 292 17.99 7.04 24.42
CA ILE A 292 18.91 6.30 23.55
C ILE A 292 18.14 5.53 22.48
N ALA A 293 17.04 4.85 22.83
CA ALA A 293 16.15 4.21 21.86
C ALA A 293 15.51 5.23 20.90
N SER A 294 15.22 6.45 21.39
CA SER A 294 14.76 7.58 20.57
C SER A 294 15.85 8.15 19.67
N GLN A 295 17.12 8.17 20.09
CA GLN A 295 18.24 8.67 19.28
C GLN A 295 18.55 7.74 18.11
N GLY A 296 18.69 6.43 18.35
CA GLY A 296 18.88 5.45 17.26
C GLY A 296 17.67 5.36 16.32
N GLY A 297 16.45 5.57 16.85
CA GLY A 297 15.24 5.67 16.04
C GLY A 297 15.20 6.91 15.17
N ARG A 298 15.67 8.05 15.69
CA ARG A 298 15.76 9.30 14.92
C ARG A 298 16.82 9.26 13.83
N TYR A 299 17.96 8.61 14.06
CA TYR A 299 18.97 8.44 13.01
C TYR A 299 18.43 7.60 11.85
N CYS A 300 17.80 6.46 12.15
CA CYS A 300 17.14 5.62 11.16
C CYS A 300 16.02 6.39 10.41
N PHE A 301 15.19 7.14 11.14
CA PHE A 301 14.18 8.01 10.53
C PHE A 301 14.82 9.03 9.58
N SER A 302 15.87 9.73 10.01
CA SER A 302 16.51 10.78 9.23
C SER A 302 17.10 10.25 7.93
N ILE A 303 17.75 9.08 7.96
CA ILE A 303 18.29 8.45 6.74
C ILE A 303 17.16 8.13 5.76
N ILE A 304 16.11 7.44 6.23
CA ILE A 304 15.00 7.03 5.37
C ILE A 304 14.25 8.26 4.85
N CYS A 305 14.07 9.28 5.67
CA CYS A 305 13.43 10.54 5.29
C CYS A 305 14.24 11.29 4.22
N THR A 306 15.56 11.40 4.38
CA THR A 306 16.43 12.03 3.37
C THR A 306 16.38 11.27 2.05
N ILE A 307 16.48 9.94 2.08
CA ILE A 307 16.35 9.10 0.87
C ILE A 307 14.96 9.31 0.25
N SER A 308 13.91 9.36 1.05
CA SER A 308 12.55 9.63 0.58
C SER A 308 12.47 10.98 -0.14
N HIS A 309 13.00 12.07 0.42
CA HIS A 309 12.99 13.37 -0.24
C HIS A 309 13.73 13.34 -1.58
N LEU A 310 14.90 12.70 -1.63
CA LEU A 310 15.66 12.56 -2.87
C LEU A 310 14.87 11.79 -3.94
N LEU A 311 14.18 10.71 -3.56
CA LEU A 311 13.31 9.94 -4.46
C LEU A 311 12.09 10.73 -4.92
N GLY A 312 11.50 11.54 -4.05
CA GLY A 312 10.36 12.40 -4.40
C GLY A 312 10.76 13.51 -5.39
N ILE A 313 11.89 14.17 -5.13
CA ILE A 313 12.48 15.17 -6.02
C ILE A 313 12.88 14.53 -7.36
N SER A 314 13.52 13.36 -7.33
CA SER A 314 13.90 12.65 -8.57
C SER A 314 12.67 12.25 -9.38
N ALA A 315 11.60 11.76 -8.75
CA ALA A 315 10.36 11.43 -9.46
C ALA A 315 9.77 12.65 -10.19
N ALA A 316 9.66 13.79 -9.50
CA ALA A 316 9.15 15.02 -10.11
C ALA A 316 10.08 15.55 -11.22
N ALA A 317 11.40 15.51 -11.01
CA ALA A 317 12.38 15.95 -12.00
C ALA A 317 12.36 15.07 -13.25
N LEU A 318 12.34 13.74 -13.11
CA LEU A 318 12.31 12.81 -14.24
C LEU A 318 11.01 12.93 -15.04
N ILE A 319 9.85 13.10 -14.38
CA ILE A 319 8.57 13.39 -15.05
C ILE A 319 8.62 14.75 -15.77
N GLY A 320 9.23 15.76 -15.14
CA GLY A 320 9.45 17.07 -15.76
C GLY A 320 10.32 17.00 -17.01
N ILE A 321 11.43 16.26 -16.96
CA ILE A 321 12.31 16.01 -18.12
C ILE A 321 11.56 15.24 -19.20
N TRP A 322 10.80 14.21 -18.83
CA TRP A 322 10.02 13.42 -19.78
C TRP A 322 9.03 14.31 -20.54
N MET A 323 8.25 15.10 -19.81
CA MET A 323 7.28 16.01 -20.41
C MET A 323 7.92 17.17 -21.19
N GLY A 324 9.05 17.69 -20.71
CA GLY A 324 9.76 18.80 -21.36
C GLY A 324 10.44 18.39 -22.66
N VAL A 325 11.16 17.26 -22.67
CA VAL A 325 11.96 16.79 -23.81
C VAL A 325 11.11 15.99 -24.80
N TYR A 326 10.28 15.07 -24.32
CA TYR A 326 9.53 14.15 -25.17
C TYR A 326 8.03 14.48 -25.25
N GLY A 327 7.48 15.18 -24.25
CA GLY A 327 6.05 15.54 -24.20
C GLY A 327 5.64 16.74 -25.07
N GLY A 328 6.58 17.43 -25.71
CA GLY A 328 6.32 18.63 -26.52
C GLY A 328 6.51 19.96 -25.78
N GLY A 329 7.13 19.94 -24.60
CA GLY A 329 7.42 21.13 -23.82
C GLY A 329 6.23 21.65 -22.99
N PHE A 330 6.48 22.68 -22.19
CA PHE A 330 5.48 23.31 -21.32
C PHE A 330 4.99 24.61 -21.97
N ASP A 331 3.88 24.54 -22.71
CA ASP A 331 3.27 25.71 -23.34
C ASP A 331 1.75 25.70 -23.13
N TRP A 332 1.28 26.62 -22.27
CA TRP A 332 -0.12 26.75 -21.88
C TRP A 332 -1.02 27.22 -23.02
N ASN A 333 -0.48 28.00 -23.96
CA ASN A 333 -1.21 28.51 -25.12
C ASN A 333 -0.87 27.75 -26.41
N GLY A 334 0.00 26.75 -26.31
CA GLY A 334 0.38 25.88 -27.41
C GLY A 334 -0.69 24.85 -27.77
N ASN A 335 -0.25 23.82 -28.49
CA ASN A 335 -1.13 22.73 -28.90
C ASN A 335 -1.56 21.85 -27.71
N TRP A 336 -2.54 20.97 -27.93
CA TRP A 336 -3.06 20.12 -26.86
C TRP A 336 -1.99 19.25 -26.17
N LYS A 337 -0.96 18.79 -26.88
CA LYS A 337 0.12 17.98 -26.28
C LYS A 337 0.92 18.79 -25.27
N SER A 338 1.32 20.01 -25.61
CA SER A 338 2.08 20.91 -24.72
C SER A 338 1.25 21.49 -23.58
N GLN A 339 -0.08 21.51 -23.72
CA GLN A 339 -0.99 21.82 -22.61
C GLN A 339 -1.07 20.63 -21.63
N PHE A 340 -1.12 19.40 -22.13
CA PHE A 340 -1.19 18.21 -21.29
C PHE A 340 0.07 17.98 -20.44
N THR A 341 1.25 18.42 -20.89
CA THR A 341 2.53 18.20 -20.16
C THR A 341 2.53 18.75 -18.73
N PHE A 342 1.77 19.81 -18.46
CA PHE A 342 1.59 20.35 -17.11
C PHE A 342 0.89 19.37 -16.16
N HIS A 343 0.00 18.51 -16.68
CA HIS A 343 -0.78 17.59 -15.87
C HIS A 343 0.10 16.61 -15.06
N PRO A 344 0.90 15.72 -15.67
CA PRO A 344 1.69 14.76 -14.91
C PRO A 344 2.76 15.43 -14.03
N LEU A 345 3.36 16.56 -14.46
CA LEU A 345 4.33 17.29 -13.63
C LEU A 345 3.67 17.83 -12.35
N PHE A 346 2.56 18.55 -12.47
CA PHE A 346 1.91 19.13 -11.29
C PHE A 346 1.14 18.11 -10.45
N MET A 347 0.71 16.99 -11.02
CA MET A 347 0.26 15.84 -10.23
C MET A 347 1.41 15.24 -9.41
N ALA A 348 2.60 15.06 -9.99
CA ALA A 348 3.77 14.57 -9.26
C ALA A 348 4.21 15.54 -8.15
N LEU A 349 4.22 16.85 -8.40
CA LEU A 349 4.59 17.85 -7.41
C LEU A 349 3.53 18.04 -6.31
N GLY A 350 2.26 18.20 -6.70
CA GLY A 350 1.17 18.47 -5.77
C GLY A 350 0.66 17.21 -5.08
N LEU A 351 0.09 16.30 -5.87
CA LEU A 351 -0.63 15.13 -5.37
C LEU A 351 0.31 14.06 -4.80
N GLN A 352 1.57 14.01 -5.23
CA GLN A 352 2.54 13.06 -4.68
C GLN A 352 3.55 13.70 -3.74
N PHE A 353 4.39 14.63 -4.20
CA PHE A 353 5.49 15.17 -3.40
C PHE A 353 4.98 15.99 -2.22
N LEU A 354 4.29 17.11 -2.45
CA LEU A 354 3.78 17.97 -1.38
C LEU A 354 2.79 17.26 -0.45
N PHE A 355 1.96 16.35 -0.98
CA PHE A 355 1.11 15.50 -0.14
C PHE A 355 1.94 14.64 0.81
N GLY A 356 2.98 13.95 0.32
CA GLY A 356 3.87 13.14 1.14
C GLY A 356 4.61 13.95 2.22
N GLU A 357 5.10 15.14 1.87
CA GLU A 357 5.69 16.08 2.84
C GLU A 357 4.67 16.51 3.91
N ALA A 358 3.43 16.81 3.50
CA ALA A 358 2.37 17.22 4.41
C ALA A 358 2.03 16.14 5.43
N ILE A 359 1.97 14.87 5.03
CA ILE A 359 1.68 13.76 5.96
C ILE A 359 2.88 13.40 6.86
N LEU A 360 4.10 13.75 6.45
CA LEU A 360 5.33 13.54 7.22
C LEU A 360 5.68 14.67 8.19
N ILE A 361 5.16 15.88 8.01
CA ILE A 361 5.59 17.08 8.77
C ILE A 361 5.62 16.89 10.29
N PHE A 362 4.63 16.19 10.86
CA PHE A 362 4.56 15.91 12.31
C PHE A 362 5.63 14.91 12.80
N ARG A 363 6.20 14.12 11.90
CA ARG A 363 7.26 13.14 12.17
C ARG A 363 8.65 13.70 11.91
N MET A 364 8.78 14.60 10.93
CA MET A 364 10.01 15.33 10.63
C MET A 364 10.41 16.28 11.75
N PHE A 365 9.42 16.96 12.34
CA PHE A 365 9.64 17.96 13.37
C PHE A 365 8.95 17.59 14.69
N PRO A 366 9.32 16.47 15.33
CA PRO A 366 8.59 15.95 16.50
C PRO A 366 8.63 16.91 17.69
N PHE A 367 9.67 17.76 17.80
CA PHE A 367 9.86 18.69 18.91
C PHE A 367 9.30 20.10 18.66
N ALA A 368 8.80 20.38 17.46
CA ALA A 368 8.27 21.70 17.12
C ALA A 368 6.89 21.95 17.77
N ASN A 369 6.51 23.23 17.81
CA ASN A 369 5.22 23.67 18.33
C ASN A 369 4.07 23.05 17.52
N LYS A 370 3.10 22.44 18.21
CA LYS A 370 1.98 21.73 17.58
C LYS A 370 1.11 22.65 16.70
N LYS A 371 0.91 23.91 17.10
CA LYS A 371 0.14 24.90 16.33
C LYS A 371 0.87 25.24 15.03
N LEU A 372 2.19 25.44 15.11
CA LEU A 372 3.03 25.67 13.93
C LEU A 372 2.99 24.49 12.96
N LEU A 373 3.10 23.25 13.46
CA LEU A 373 3.02 22.06 12.61
C LEU A 373 1.66 21.86 11.96
N LYS A 374 0.57 22.19 12.66
CA LYS A 374 -0.78 22.21 12.06
C LYS A 374 -0.86 23.22 10.94
N ILE A 375 -0.36 24.44 11.15
CA ILE A 375 -0.33 25.49 10.13
C ILE A 375 0.50 25.01 8.92
N GLY A 376 1.71 24.48 9.14
CA GLY A 376 2.55 23.94 8.07
C GLY A 376 1.91 22.79 7.31
N HIS A 377 1.28 21.84 8.01
CA HIS A 377 0.52 20.75 7.41
C HIS A 377 -0.59 21.28 6.50
N SER A 378 -1.37 22.25 6.96
CA SER A 378 -2.43 22.88 6.17
C SER A 378 -1.90 23.69 4.99
N ILE A 379 -0.79 24.41 5.14
CA ILE A 379 -0.18 25.16 4.04
C ILE A 379 0.33 24.20 2.95
N LEU A 380 1.01 23.11 3.31
CA LEU A 380 1.49 22.13 2.35
C LEU A 380 0.33 21.48 1.58
N HIS A 381 -0.75 21.11 2.27
CA HIS A 381 -1.97 20.59 1.62
C HIS A 381 -2.65 21.63 0.72
N ALA A 382 -2.73 22.90 1.15
CA ALA A 382 -3.29 23.97 0.33
C ALA A 382 -2.45 24.21 -0.94
N SER A 383 -1.12 24.22 -0.82
CA SER A 383 -0.21 24.32 -1.96
C SER A 383 -0.36 23.14 -2.92
N ALA A 384 -0.48 21.92 -2.40
CA ALA A 384 -0.76 20.73 -3.20
C ALA A 384 -2.08 20.87 -3.99
N MET A 385 -3.13 21.40 -3.36
CA MET A 385 -4.42 21.67 -4.00
C MET A 385 -4.33 22.65 -5.16
N VAL A 386 -3.56 23.73 -5.01
CA VAL A 386 -3.34 24.69 -6.10
C VAL A 386 -2.68 24.01 -7.29
N LEU A 387 -1.64 23.19 -7.04
CA LEU A 387 -0.92 22.50 -8.11
C LEU A 387 -1.79 21.46 -8.82
N PHE A 388 -2.48 20.56 -8.09
CA PHE A 388 -3.29 19.55 -8.76
C PHE A 388 -4.54 20.15 -9.42
N ALA A 389 -5.06 21.29 -8.93
CA ALA A 389 -6.15 22.00 -9.59
C ALA A 389 -5.70 22.53 -10.95
N PHE A 390 -4.52 23.16 -11.00
CA PHE A 390 -3.91 23.58 -12.27
C PHE A 390 -3.66 22.38 -13.19
N ALA A 391 -3.17 21.26 -12.65
CA ALA A 391 -2.93 20.01 -13.39
C ALA A 391 -4.22 19.47 -14.04
N LEU A 392 -5.35 19.52 -13.34
CA LEU A 392 -6.65 19.10 -13.88
C LEU A 392 -7.13 20.06 -14.96
N ILE A 393 -7.04 21.37 -14.74
CA ILE A 393 -7.41 22.38 -15.75
C ILE A 393 -6.60 22.16 -17.03
N ALA A 394 -5.30 21.87 -16.92
CA ALA A 394 -4.45 21.55 -18.05
C ALA A 394 -4.94 20.34 -18.84
N ALA A 395 -5.32 19.25 -18.16
CA ALA A 395 -5.83 18.03 -18.78
C ALA A 395 -7.17 18.26 -19.50
N PHE A 396 -8.15 18.86 -18.82
CA PHE A 396 -9.47 19.17 -19.42
C PHE A 396 -9.36 20.12 -20.61
N ARG A 397 -8.50 21.15 -20.51
CA ARG A 397 -8.23 22.07 -21.61
C ARG A 397 -7.57 21.37 -22.79
N SER A 398 -6.59 20.51 -22.54
CA SER A 398 -5.95 19.69 -23.57
C SER A 398 -6.99 18.81 -24.29
N HIS A 399 -7.84 18.11 -23.55
CA HIS A 399 -8.90 17.27 -24.13
C HIS A 399 -9.89 18.09 -24.97
N SER A 400 -10.31 19.24 -24.46
CA SER A 400 -11.17 20.18 -25.21
C SER A 400 -10.51 20.64 -26.51
N THR A 401 -9.22 20.99 -26.47
CA THR A 401 -8.45 21.41 -27.66
C THR A 401 -8.23 20.26 -28.64
N ALA A 402 -8.10 19.03 -28.15
CA ALA A 402 -7.94 17.82 -28.95
C ALA A 402 -9.27 17.20 -29.42
N ALA A 403 -10.41 17.74 -29.00
CA ALA A 403 -11.75 17.16 -29.18
C ALA A 403 -11.84 15.69 -28.69
N ILE A 404 -11.18 15.37 -27.57
CA ILE A 404 -11.21 14.05 -26.93
C ILE A 404 -12.22 14.10 -25.77
N PRO A 405 -13.11 13.10 -25.61
CA PRO A 405 -13.99 13.00 -24.46
C PRO A 405 -13.23 12.97 -23.14
N ASP A 406 -13.82 13.56 -22.10
CA ASP A 406 -13.27 13.51 -20.75
C ASP A 406 -13.71 12.25 -20.00
N LEU A 407 -12.93 11.91 -18.97
CA LEU A 407 -13.30 10.95 -17.93
C LEU A 407 -13.72 9.55 -18.43
N TYR A 408 -13.09 9.04 -19.48
CA TYR A 408 -13.40 7.71 -20.01
C TYR A 408 -12.50 6.60 -19.46
N THR A 409 -11.38 6.92 -18.81
CA THR A 409 -10.42 5.91 -18.32
C THR A 409 -10.56 5.60 -16.84
N PHE A 410 -10.11 4.41 -16.44
CA PHE A 410 -9.97 4.02 -15.04
C PHE A 410 -9.16 5.05 -14.25
N HIS A 411 -8.01 5.49 -14.78
CA HIS A 411 -7.16 6.52 -14.16
C HIS A 411 -7.96 7.78 -13.82
N SER A 412 -8.76 8.28 -14.77
CA SER A 412 -9.54 9.50 -14.58
C SER A 412 -10.64 9.36 -13.51
N TRP A 413 -11.27 8.18 -13.41
CA TRP A 413 -12.30 7.90 -12.41
C TRP A 413 -11.73 7.89 -11.00
N ILE A 414 -10.64 7.15 -10.78
CA ILE A 414 -9.98 7.11 -9.46
C ILE A 414 -9.33 8.46 -9.11
N GLY A 415 -8.82 9.18 -10.11
CA GLY A 415 -8.20 10.50 -9.93
C GLY A 415 -9.18 11.57 -9.46
N ILE A 416 -10.34 11.71 -10.13
CA ILE A 416 -11.37 12.68 -9.70
C ILE A 416 -11.97 12.29 -8.35
N ALA A 417 -12.22 11.00 -8.10
CA ALA A 417 -12.71 10.54 -6.80
C ALA A 417 -11.71 10.84 -5.67
N LEU A 418 -10.41 10.64 -5.93
CA LEU A 418 -9.34 10.97 -5.00
C LEU A 418 -9.27 12.48 -4.72
N VAL A 419 -9.32 13.32 -5.76
CA VAL A 419 -9.31 14.79 -5.60
C VAL A 419 -10.51 15.25 -4.77
N ALA A 420 -11.71 14.72 -5.04
CA ALA A 420 -12.90 15.04 -4.25
C ALA A 420 -12.72 14.65 -2.77
N CYS A 421 -12.26 13.43 -2.49
CA CYS A 421 -11.96 12.97 -1.15
C CYS A 421 -10.89 13.83 -0.45
N TYR A 422 -9.85 14.24 -1.18
CA TYR A 422 -8.78 15.09 -0.67
C TYR A 422 -9.32 16.45 -0.24
N VAL A 423 -10.10 17.12 -1.10
CA VAL A 423 -10.71 18.42 -0.80
C VAL A 423 -11.63 18.33 0.41
N LEU A 424 -12.47 17.29 0.48
CA LEU A 424 -13.33 17.05 1.64
C LEU A 424 -12.51 16.86 2.92
N GLN A 425 -11.45 16.03 2.87
CA GLN A 425 -10.56 15.81 4.00
C GLN A 425 -9.90 17.11 4.48
N PHE A 426 -9.49 17.97 3.55
CA PHE A 426 -8.90 19.26 3.85
C PHE A 426 -9.91 20.19 4.54
N LEU A 427 -11.12 20.33 3.99
CA LEU A 427 -12.18 21.17 4.56
C LEU A 427 -12.60 20.71 5.95
N PHE A 428 -12.87 19.42 6.14
CA PHE A 428 -13.18 18.86 7.46
C PHE A 428 -12.00 19.02 8.43
N GLY A 429 -10.77 18.85 7.96
CA GLY A 429 -9.55 19.08 8.73
C GLY A 429 -9.43 20.51 9.24
N LEU A 430 -9.70 21.51 8.37
CA LEU A 430 -9.73 22.92 8.75
C LEU A 430 -10.81 23.19 9.80
N VAL A 431 -12.05 22.79 9.53
CA VAL A 431 -13.19 23.03 10.44
C VAL A 431 -12.94 22.38 11.81
N ILE A 432 -12.58 21.09 11.85
CA ILE A 432 -12.51 20.32 13.09
C ILE A 432 -11.25 20.65 13.90
N PHE A 433 -10.09 20.85 13.25
CA PHE A 433 -8.82 21.03 13.97
C PHE A 433 -8.39 22.48 14.20
N PHE A 434 -8.99 23.46 13.52
CA PHE A 434 -8.68 24.89 13.70
C PHE A 434 -9.78 25.68 14.41
N LEU A 435 -11.08 25.40 14.19
CA LEU A 435 -12.13 26.18 14.85
C LEU A 435 -12.19 25.85 16.35
N PRO A 436 -11.94 26.84 17.24
CA PRO A 436 -11.85 26.60 18.69
C PRO A 436 -13.16 26.09 19.28
N VAL A 437 -14.30 26.37 18.64
CA VAL A 437 -15.65 25.98 19.08
C VAL A 437 -15.89 24.46 19.05
N ILE A 438 -15.14 23.71 18.24
CA ILE A 438 -15.34 22.25 18.11
C ILE A 438 -14.75 21.52 19.32
N GLY A 439 -15.62 20.84 20.09
CA GLY A 439 -15.24 20.11 21.30
C GLY A 439 -14.24 18.97 21.09
N GLU A 440 -13.47 18.65 22.14
CA GLU A 440 -12.36 17.68 22.07
C GLU A 440 -12.80 16.26 21.71
N SER A 441 -14.00 15.84 22.12
CA SER A 441 -14.55 14.51 21.82
C SER A 441 -14.66 14.29 20.30
N ILE A 442 -15.21 15.28 19.58
CA ILE A 442 -15.33 15.23 18.12
C ILE A 442 -13.94 15.21 17.47
N ARG A 443 -13.02 16.07 17.94
CA ARG A 443 -11.64 16.12 17.44
C ARG A 443 -10.92 14.79 17.59
N LYS A 444 -11.05 14.12 18.74
CA LYS A 444 -10.39 12.84 19.03
C LYS A 444 -10.93 11.72 18.14
N THR A 445 -12.25 11.67 17.95
CA THR A 445 -12.90 10.69 17.08
C THR A 445 -12.49 10.89 15.62
N TYR A 446 -12.61 12.12 15.12
CA TYR A 446 -12.26 12.46 13.75
C TYR A 446 -10.76 12.28 13.47
N LEU A 447 -9.87 12.54 14.44
CA LEU A 447 -8.43 12.33 14.28
C LEU A 447 -8.05 10.90 13.88
N SER A 448 -8.78 9.89 14.37
CA SER A 448 -8.54 8.50 13.98
C SER A 448 -8.88 8.28 12.51
N ILE A 449 -10.05 8.77 12.09
CA ILE A 449 -10.55 8.68 10.72
C ILE A 449 -9.62 9.44 9.77
N HIS A 450 -9.30 10.70 10.09
CA HIS A 450 -8.46 11.59 9.30
C HIS A 450 -7.08 10.99 9.02
N LYS A 451 -6.44 10.36 10.01
CA LYS A 451 -5.14 9.71 9.84
C LYS A 451 -5.20 8.52 8.89
N VAL A 452 -6.17 7.63 9.09
CA VAL A 452 -6.31 6.43 8.26
C VAL A 452 -6.67 6.82 6.83
N ALA A 453 -7.64 7.73 6.67
CA ALA A 453 -8.06 8.21 5.38
C ALA A 453 -6.94 8.98 4.65
N GLY A 454 -6.12 9.76 5.36
CA GLY A 454 -4.91 10.39 4.82
C GLY A 454 -3.91 9.39 4.21
N ILE A 455 -3.60 8.32 4.93
CA ILE A 455 -2.69 7.26 4.46
C ILE A 455 -3.29 6.53 3.25
N VAL A 456 -4.58 6.15 3.32
CA VAL A 456 -5.28 5.48 2.23
C VAL A 456 -5.28 6.35 0.97
N MET A 457 -5.62 7.64 1.08
CA MET A 457 -5.60 8.57 -0.05
C MET A 457 -4.20 8.71 -0.65
N PHE A 458 -3.13 8.70 0.16
CA PHE A 458 -1.77 8.75 -0.36
C PHE A 458 -1.38 7.49 -1.15
N ILE A 459 -1.79 6.31 -0.69
CA ILE A 459 -1.59 5.05 -1.42
C ILE A 459 -2.38 5.06 -2.73
N VAL A 460 -3.65 5.48 -2.70
CA VAL A 460 -4.51 5.60 -3.90
C VAL A 460 -3.96 6.65 -4.87
N SER A 461 -3.40 7.76 -4.37
CA SER A 461 -2.68 8.77 -5.17
C SER A 461 -1.52 8.14 -5.92
N SER A 462 -0.71 7.34 -5.23
CA SER A 462 0.43 6.65 -5.84
C SER A 462 -0.03 5.73 -6.98
N ALA A 463 -1.10 4.94 -6.77
CA ALA A 463 -1.69 4.10 -7.81
C ALA A 463 -2.29 4.92 -8.97
N THR A 464 -2.90 6.07 -8.68
CA THR A 464 -3.45 6.99 -9.69
C THR A 464 -2.32 7.56 -10.56
N CYS A 465 -1.23 8.03 -9.97
CA CYS A 465 -0.07 8.51 -10.73
C CYS A 465 0.57 7.39 -11.57
N LEU A 466 0.68 6.17 -11.03
CA LEU A 466 1.24 5.03 -11.77
C LEU A 466 0.39 4.63 -12.96
N THR A 467 -0.93 4.54 -12.79
CA THR A 467 -1.85 4.27 -13.91
C THR A 467 -1.81 5.39 -14.96
N GLY A 468 -1.71 6.66 -14.57
CA GLY A 468 -1.58 7.78 -15.50
C GLY A 468 -0.26 7.77 -16.29
N ILE A 469 0.86 7.45 -15.63
CA ILE A 469 2.15 7.25 -16.30
C ILE A 469 2.06 6.09 -17.29
N THR A 470 1.45 4.97 -16.87
CA THR A 470 1.25 3.80 -17.74
C THR A 470 0.38 4.11 -18.96
N GLU A 471 -0.79 4.74 -18.78
CA GLU A 471 -1.68 5.13 -19.89
C GLU A 471 -0.97 6.07 -20.86
N LYS A 472 -0.30 7.11 -20.34
CA LYS A 472 0.44 8.06 -21.16
C LYS A 472 1.57 7.38 -21.94
N ALA A 473 2.37 6.55 -21.27
CA ALA A 473 3.47 5.85 -21.91
C ALA A 473 2.99 4.86 -22.97
N ALA A 474 1.91 4.13 -22.69
CA ALA A 474 1.28 3.20 -23.62
C ALA A 474 0.82 3.88 -24.92
N TRP A 475 0.36 5.13 -24.85
CA TRP A 475 -0.06 5.90 -26.02
C TRP A 475 1.06 6.67 -26.73
N SER A 476 2.08 7.15 -26.01
CA SER A 476 3.06 8.09 -26.59
C SER A 476 4.44 7.49 -26.90
N VAL A 477 4.85 6.41 -26.23
CA VAL A 477 6.21 5.87 -26.36
C VAL A 477 6.23 4.73 -27.38
N ALA A 478 6.42 5.07 -28.66
CA ALA A 478 6.41 4.09 -29.75
C ALA A 478 7.51 3.02 -29.58
N ASP A 479 8.72 3.45 -29.22
CA ASP A 479 9.90 2.59 -29.10
C ASP A 479 10.11 2.08 -27.68
N TRP A 480 9.04 1.93 -26.89
CA TRP A 480 9.15 1.42 -25.51
C TRP A 480 9.73 0.00 -25.49
N LYS A 481 9.31 -0.82 -26.47
CA LYS A 481 9.81 -2.18 -26.70
C LYS A 481 11.32 -2.24 -26.95
N LEU A 482 11.93 -1.16 -27.43
CA LEU A 482 13.35 -1.08 -27.77
C LEU A 482 14.22 -0.56 -26.62
N PHE A 483 13.66 -0.37 -25.42
CA PHE A 483 14.35 0.26 -24.30
C PHE A 483 14.94 1.64 -24.68
N SER A 484 14.17 2.40 -25.48
CA SER A 484 14.53 3.77 -25.85
C SER A 484 14.78 4.64 -24.61
N SER A 485 15.55 5.72 -24.76
CA SER A 485 15.85 6.65 -23.68
C SER A 485 14.58 7.21 -23.02
N GLU A 486 13.54 7.48 -23.82
CA GLU A 486 12.22 7.88 -23.30
C GLU A 486 11.57 6.75 -22.47
N GLY A 487 11.56 5.52 -22.98
CA GLY A 487 10.99 4.37 -22.26
C GLY A 487 11.70 4.08 -20.93
N LEU A 488 13.03 4.18 -20.90
CA LEU A 488 13.81 4.07 -19.66
C LEU A 488 13.49 5.22 -18.70
N LEU A 489 13.40 6.45 -19.21
CA LEU A 489 13.06 7.62 -18.40
C LEU A 489 11.67 7.46 -17.75
N VAL A 490 10.67 6.96 -18.47
CA VAL A 490 9.36 6.61 -17.92
C VAL A 490 9.48 5.59 -16.79
N ASN A 491 10.19 4.49 -17.03
CA ASN A 491 10.35 3.42 -16.05
C ASN A 491 11.06 3.91 -14.78
N PHE A 492 12.14 4.69 -14.91
CA PHE A 492 12.86 5.26 -13.76
C PHE A 492 12.07 6.35 -13.03
N SER A 493 11.25 7.14 -13.74
CA SER A 493 10.34 8.12 -13.13
C SER A 493 9.38 7.44 -12.16
N ALA A 494 8.73 6.37 -12.63
CA ALA A 494 7.76 5.65 -11.83
C ALA A 494 8.40 4.75 -10.77
N LEU A 495 9.58 4.17 -11.02
CA LEU A 495 10.34 3.47 -9.98
C LEU A 495 10.69 4.42 -8.82
N SER A 496 11.15 5.64 -9.13
CA SER A 496 11.39 6.67 -8.11
C SER A 496 10.11 6.99 -7.33
N LEU A 497 8.98 7.12 -8.03
CA LEU A 497 7.66 7.35 -7.43
C LEU A 497 7.24 6.20 -6.49
N ILE A 498 7.43 4.94 -6.89
CA ILE A 498 7.11 3.75 -6.09
C ILE A 498 7.96 3.73 -4.82
N LEU A 499 9.27 3.92 -4.96
CA LEU A 499 10.19 3.91 -3.82
C LEU A 499 9.92 5.07 -2.85
N TYR A 500 9.58 6.25 -3.38
CA TYR A 500 9.11 7.38 -2.57
C TYR A 500 7.86 7.00 -1.79
N SER A 501 6.85 6.46 -2.47
CA SER A 501 5.55 6.11 -1.87
C SER A 501 5.67 5.06 -0.76
N ILE A 502 6.51 4.04 -0.97
CA ILE A 502 6.81 3.01 0.04
C ILE A 502 7.53 3.64 1.24
N SER A 503 8.52 4.51 0.99
CA SER A 503 9.31 5.16 2.04
C SER A 503 8.44 6.07 2.90
N VAL A 504 7.64 6.94 2.29
CA VAL A 504 6.69 7.82 3.00
C VAL A 504 5.68 6.99 3.81
N THR A 505 5.08 5.97 3.20
CA THR A 505 4.09 5.12 3.88
C THR A 505 4.72 4.40 5.08
N TYR A 506 5.93 3.87 4.95
CA TYR A 506 6.66 3.27 6.05
C TYR A 506 6.94 4.27 7.18
N LEU A 507 7.45 5.46 6.83
CA LEU A 507 7.73 6.53 7.79
C LEU A 507 6.47 6.98 8.53
N VAL A 508 5.33 7.05 7.84
CA VAL A 508 4.03 7.46 8.39
C VAL A 508 3.36 6.37 9.23
N ILE A 509 3.59 5.08 8.97
CA ILE A 509 2.96 3.99 9.73
C ILE A 509 3.83 3.57 10.93
N CYS A 510 5.16 3.66 10.82
CA CYS A 510 6.06 3.17 11.86
C CYS A 510 5.86 3.90 13.19
N ASN A 511 5.38 3.18 14.21
CA ASN A 511 5.07 3.76 15.53
C ASN A 511 6.31 4.33 16.24
N ARG A 512 7.51 3.82 15.92
CA ARG A 512 8.78 4.31 16.49
C ARG A 512 9.06 5.77 16.15
N PHE A 513 8.52 6.28 15.04
CA PHE A 513 8.76 7.65 14.58
C PHE A 513 7.61 8.61 14.93
N LYS A 514 6.65 8.18 15.74
CA LYS A 514 5.53 9.02 16.16
C LYS A 514 6.03 10.17 17.04
N ARG A 515 5.45 11.37 16.85
CA ARG A 515 5.72 12.54 17.69
C ARG A 515 5.54 12.22 19.17
N ILE A 516 6.56 12.52 19.98
CA ILE A 516 6.52 12.43 21.44
C ILE A 516 6.01 13.78 21.96
N SER A 517 4.92 13.80 22.74
CA SER A 517 4.50 15.02 23.43
C SER A 517 5.40 15.25 24.63
N LEU A 518 6.37 16.16 24.49
CA LEU A 518 7.24 16.54 25.62
C LEU A 518 6.56 17.51 26.60
N PHE A 519 5.38 18.05 26.24
CA PHE A 519 4.62 18.96 27.09
C PHE A 519 3.14 18.61 27.02
N ASN A 520 2.57 18.21 28.16
CA ASN A 520 1.13 18.30 28.41
C ASN A 520 0.83 19.79 28.60
N GLY A 521 0.40 20.44 27.52
CA GLY A 521 -0.08 21.82 27.50
C GLY A 521 -1.30 21.90 26.61
#